data_AF-A0A644TVP9-F1
#
_entry.id   AF-A0A644TVP9-F1
#
_cell.length_a   1.000
_cell.length_b   1.000
_cell.length_c   1.000
_cell.angle_alpha   90.00
_cell.angle_beta   90.00
_cell.angle_gamma   90.00
#
_symmetry.space_group_name_H-M   'P 1'
#
loop_
_entity.id
_entity.type
_entity.pdbx_description
1 polymer ?
#
loop_
_entity_poly.entity_id
_entity_poly.type
_entity_poly.pdbx_seq_one_letter_code
_entity_poly.pdbx_strand_id
1 'polypeptide(L)'
;MTSTSDIVQKLWNLCKLLRQGGVTYHQYVNELTFLLFLKMAQETGKESQLPQGLRWKDLLTRSGVDQLNFYRQLLLDLGTMGQGQVADIFVNATTVITKPATLSSLVTALDGLDWYNAREEGFGDLYEGLLEKNATEVKRGAGQYFTPRPLIECMVALMQPKPGEIIQDPAVGTGGFLINADRYIKQATDNLYTLSEKRQDFQRKQAFHGMEFVQDVHRLCLMNMLLHDLDVPILWGDTLSQSGKRLEQADCILTNPPFGVSASGTPSRDDFTYPTSNSQLAFLQHIYRGLKPLGRAAVVLPDNVLFEDGVGRNIRADLMNKCNLHTVLRLPTGIFYAQGVKTNVLFFQRGENDEKNTKDVWFFDLRTNMPSFGKRTPLTREHFADFEYCYGKDANGKSPRNDQGETGRFRCFSREAISKRNENLDITWLRDENSTHSDDLPDPDVLAAQILEQLALATSEMEALTRVLEGEEDE
;
A
#
# COMPACT_ATOMS: atom_id res chain seq x y z
N MET A 1 14.08 9.67 -22.14
CA MET A 1 13.57 10.02 -20.80
C MET A 1 12.37 10.92 -21.04
N THR A 2 11.23 10.62 -20.42
CA THR A 2 10.04 11.49 -20.47
C THR A 2 10.29 12.75 -19.65
N SER A 3 9.58 13.85 -19.95
CA SER A 3 9.78 15.12 -19.24
C SER A 3 9.49 14.97 -17.73
N THR A 4 8.53 14.10 -17.39
CA THR A 4 8.11 13.74 -16.04
C THR A 4 9.25 13.11 -15.25
N SER A 5 10.06 12.23 -15.87
CA SER A 5 11.20 11.61 -15.17
C SER A 5 12.23 12.66 -14.76
N ASP A 6 12.47 13.65 -15.62
CA ASP A 6 13.40 14.75 -15.36
C ASP A 6 12.88 15.69 -14.27
N ILE A 7 11.58 16.03 -14.30
CA ILE A 7 10.98 16.89 -13.27
C ILE A 7 10.93 16.16 -11.93
N VAL A 8 10.55 14.88 -11.89
CA VAL A 8 10.62 14.05 -10.68
C VAL A 8 12.05 14.01 -10.15
N GLN A 9 13.07 13.92 -11.03
CA GLN A 9 14.47 13.98 -10.58
C GLN A 9 14.88 15.35 -10.05
N LYS A 10 14.40 16.45 -10.65
CA LYS A 10 14.61 17.81 -10.15
C LYS A 10 13.96 18.00 -8.79
N LEU A 11 12.69 17.65 -8.64
CA LEU A 11 11.95 17.65 -7.37
C LEU A 11 12.67 16.81 -6.31
N TRP A 12 13.13 15.61 -6.70
CA TRP A 12 13.93 14.76 -5.82
C TRP A 12 15.24 15.40 -5.37
N ASN A 13 15.90 16.14 -6.25
CA ASN A 13 17.11 16.88 -5.89
C ASN A 13 16.79 18.05 -4.94
N LEU A 14 15.62 18.68 -5.04
CA LEU A 14 15.17 19.68 -4.06
C LEU A 14 15.00 19.07 -2.66
N CYS A 15 14.53 17.82 -2.57
CA CYS A 15 14.46 17.10 -1.30
C CYS A 15 15.83 16.96 -0.61
N LYS A 16 16.94 16.93 -1.36
CA LYS A 16 18.30 16.89 -0.79
C LYS A 16 18.66 18.18 -0.03
N LEU A 17 18.10 19.33 -0.43
CA LEU A 17 18.29 20.60 0.29
C LEU A 17 17.66 20.55 1.68
N LEU A 18 16.49 19.91 1.81
CA LEU A 18 15.79 19.70 3.09
C LEU A 18 16.54 18.73 4.01
N ARG A 19 17.18 17.71 3.43
CA ARG A 19 17.94 16.69 4.17
C ARG A 19 19.13 17.26 4.94
N GLN A 20 19.75 18.34 4.45
CA GLN A 20 20.85 19.03 5.14
C GLN A 20 20.40 19.75 6.44
N GLY A 21 19.09 19.85 6.68
CA GLY A 21 18.50 20.47 7.87
C GLY A 21 18.11 19.50 9.00
N GLY A 22 18.41 18.21 8.89
CA GLY A 22 18.03 17.20 9.91
C GLY A 22 16.58 16.69 9.80
N VAL A 23 15.90 17.01 8.70
CA VAL A 23 14.52 16.61 8.40
C VAL A 23 14.47 15.14 7.97
N THR A 24 13.49 14.40 8.49
CA THR A 24 13.28 12.98 8.11
C THR A 24 12.67 12.82 6.72
N TYR A 25 12.74 11.61 6.16
CA TYR A 25 12.29 11.39 4.79
C TYR A 25 10.77 11.57 4.58
N HIS A 26 9.95 11.29 5.58
CA HIS A 26 8.50 11.50 5.48
C HIS A 26 8.14 12.98 5.51
N GLN A 27 8.83 13.73 6.36
CA GLN A 27 8.58 15.15 6.55
C GLN A 27 8.83 15.98 5.28
N TYR A 28 9.81 15.64 4.44
CA TYR A 28 10.03 16.41 3.21
C TYR A 28 8.95 16.16 2.15
N VAL A 29 8.36 14.96 2.05
CA VAL A 29 7.30 14.72 1.05
C VAL A 29 6.07 15.53 1.43
N ASN A 30 5.74 15.61 2.71
CA ASN A 30 4.68 16.48 3.20
C ASN A 30 4.97 17.95 2.89
N GLU A 31 6.20 18.40 3.18
CA GLU A 31 6.65 19.76 2.89
C GLU A 31 6.52 20.10 1.40
N LEU A 32 7.01 19.21 0.55
CA LEU A 32 6.92 19.35 -0.89
C LEU A 32 5.46 19.28 -1.36
N THR A 33 4.62 18.46 -0.72
CA THR A 33 3.19 18.35 -1.02
C THR A 33 2.45 19.66 -0.81
N PHE A 34 2.73 20.38 0.29
CA PHE A 34 2.12 21.70 0.53
C PHE A 34 2.51 22.72 -0.53
N LEU A 35 3.81 22.82 -0.83
CA LEU A 35 4.30 23.76 -1.84
C LEU A 35 3.82 23.40 -3.25
N LEU A 36 3.85 22.12 -3.60
CA LEU A 36 3.31 21.61 -4.86
C LEU A 36 1.82 21.91 -4.97
N PHE A 37 1.04 21.70 -3.91
CA PHE A 37 -0.39 22.02 -3.93
C PHE A 37 -0.63 23.47 -4.36
N LEU A 38 0.05 24.42 -3.71
CA LEU A 38 -0.09 25.84 -4.01
C LEU A 38 0.33 26.15 -5.44
N LYS A 39 1.47 25.59 -5.88
CA LYS A 39 1.96 25.78 -7.24
C LYS A 39 1.00 25.18 -8.28
N MET A 40 0.46 23.99 -8.03
CA MET A 40 -0.47 23.32 -8.93
C MET A 40 -1.80 24.05 -9.03
N ALA A 41 -2.32 24.59 -7.92
CA ALA A 41 -3.50 25.44 -7.95
C ALA A 41 -3.30 26.66 -8.88
N GLN A 42 -2.11 27.25 -8.88
CA GLN A 42 -1.72 28.31 -9.81
C GLN A 42 -1.66 27.83 -11.26
N GLU A 43 -0.90 26.77 -11.55
CA GLU A 43 -0.67 26.29 -12.92
C GLU A 43 -1.94 25.74 -13.58
N THR A 44 -2.87 25.23 -12.79
CA THR A 44 -4.18 24.71 -13.26
C THR A 44 -5.28 25.77 -13.32
N GLY A 45 -5.02 26.99 -12.83
CA GLY A 45 -6.04 28.04 -12.70
C GLY A 45 -7.09 27.75 -11.63
N LYS A 46 -6.85 26.80 -10.73
CA LYS A 46 -7.75 26.41 -9.61
C LYS A 46 -7.51 27.23 -8.34
N GLU A 47 -6.73 28.33 -8.36
CA GLU A 47 -6.47 29.21 -7.20
C GLU A 47 -7.73 29.83 -6.58
N SER A 48 -8.87 29.82 -7.28
CA SER A 48 -10.16 30.25 -6.73
C SER A 48 -10.62 29.40 -5.54
N GLN A 49 -10.12 28.17 -5.41
CA GLN A 49 -10.35 27.29 -4.26
C GLN A 49 -9.56 27.72 -3.03
N LEU A 50 -8.56 28.60 -3.19
CA LEU A 50 -7.75 29.14 -2.11
C LEU A 50 -8.22 30.54 -1.71
N PRO A 51 -8.26 30.86 -0.39
CA PRO A 51 -8.56 32.21 0.07
C PRO A 51 -7.63 33.25 -0.56
N GLN A 52 -8.15 34.46 -0.78
CA GLN A 52 -7.34 35.57 -1.28
C GLN A 52 -6.22 35.89 -0.28
N GLY A 53 -5.01 36.13 -0.77
CA GLY A 53 -3.83 36.42 0.07
C GLY A 53 -3.10 35.18 0.60
N LEU A 54 -3.61 33.97 0.33
CA LEU A 54 -3.01 32.68 0.73
C LEU A 54 -2.62 31.83 -0.49
N ARG A 55 -2.10 32.46 -1.55
CA ARG A 55 -1.79 31.79 -2.84
C ARG A 55 -0.30 31.70 -3.10
N TRP A 56 0.08 30.97 -4.16
CA TRP A 56 1.49 30.80 -4.53
C TRP A 56 2.21 32.15 -4.76
N LYS A 57 1.56 33.10 -5.44
CA LYS A 57 2.15 34.44 -5.67
C LYS A 57 2.43 35.20 -4.37
N ASP A 58 1.55 35.04 -3.37
CA ASP A 58 1.73 35.66 -2.08
C ASP A 58 2.97 35.09 -1.38
N LEU A 59 3.18 33.78 -1.46
CA LEU A 59 4.40 33.15 -0.93
C LEU A 59 5.66 33.57 -1.70
N LEU A 60 5.58 33.66 -3.03
CA LEU A 60 6.71 33.95 -3.92
C LEU A 60 7.23 35.38 -3.78
N THR A 61 6.35 36.35 -3.54
CA THR A 61 6.71 37.78 -3.45
C THR A 61 7.43 38.15 -2.15
N ARG A 62 7.42 37.27 -1.14
CA ARG A 62 8.07 37.47 0.16
C ARG A 62 9.46 36.85 0.17
N SER A 63 10.33 37.32 1.07
CA SER A 63 11.70 36.78 1.17
C SER A 63 12.17 36.64 2.62
N GLY A 64 13.18 35.79 2.83
CA GLY A 64 13.83 35.64 4.12
C GLY A 64 12.85 35.26 5.24
N VAL A 65 13.02 35.87 6.41
CA VAL A 65 12.24 35.54 7.63
C VAL A 65 10.74 35.81 7.42
N ASP A 66 10.41 36.87 6.68
CA ASP A 66 9.02 37.21 6.37
C ASP A 66 8.33 36.11 5.57
N GLN A 67 9.01 35.58 4.54
CA GLN A 67 8.49 34.45 3.75
C GLN A 67 8.22 33.21 4.62
N LEU A 68 9.13 32.89 5.54
CA LEU A 68 8.99 31.72 6.40
C LEU A 68 7.86 31.89 7.43
N ASN A 69 7.72 33.07 8.01
CA ASN A 69 6.61 33.37 8.94
C ASN A 69 5.27 33.37 8.22
N PHE A 70 5.20 33.97 7.03
CA PHE A 70 4.01 33.93 6.19
C PHE A 70 3.65 32.49 5.83
N TYR A 71 4.62 31.67 5.43
CA TYR A 71 4.36 30.28 5.07
C TYR A 71 3.78 29.47 6.24
N ARG A 72 4.31 29.64 7.45
CA ARG A 72 3.74 29.02 8.67
C ARG A 72 2.28 29.42 8.89
N GLN A 73 1.98 30.71 8.76
CA GLN A 73 0.63 31.23 8.93
C GLN A 73 -0.29 30.71 7.82
N LEU A 74 0.19 30.67 6.57
CA LEU A 74 -0.55 30.17 5.42
C LEU A 74 -0.96 28.71 5.62
N LEU A 75 -0.08 27.84 6.12
CA LEU A 75 -0.42 26.43 6.39
C LEU A 75 -1.54 26.32 7.44
N LEU A 76 -1.45 27.10 8.52
CA LEU A 76 -2.45 27.15 9.58
C LEU A 76 -3.80 27.67 9.08
N ASP A 77 -3.78 28.75 8.31
CA ASP A 77 -4.99 29.38 7.79
C ASP A 77 -5.69 28.48 6.76
N LEU A 78 -4.94 27.79 5.89
CA LEU A 78 -5.54 26.83 4.96
C LEU A 78 -6.16 25.62 5.68
N GLY A 79 -5.56 25.16 6.78
CA GLY A 79 -6.12 24.07 7.58
C GLY A 79 -7.34 24.45 8.41
N THR A 80 -7.57 25.74 8.67
CA THR A 80 -8.66 26.23 9.53
C THR A 80 -9.77 26.96 8.78
N MET A 81 -9.41 27.69 7.71
CA MET A 81 -10.32 28.48 6.89
C MET A 81 -10.57 27.86 5.49
N GLY A 82 -9.81 26.84 5.12
CA GLY A 82 -10.03 26.10 3.87
C GLY A 82 -11.43 25.45 3.82
N GLN A 83 -11.84 25.04 2.63
CA GLN A 83 -13.11 24.34 2.41
C GLN A 83 -12.89 23.00 1.72
N GLY A 84 -13.68 21.99 2.11
CA GLY A 84 -13.64 20.64 1.54
C GLY A 84 -12.25 20.01 1.64
N GLN A 85 -11.84 19.34 0.56
CA GLN A 85 -10.57 18.61 0.47
C GLN A 85 -9.33 19.49 0.76
N VAL A 86 -9.40 20.81 0.51
CA VAL A 86 -8.31 21.74 0.84
C VAL A 86 -8.08 21.78 2.35
N ALA A 87 -9.15 21.92 3.14
CA ALA A 87 -9.03 21.92 4.60
C ALA A 87 -8.46 20.60 5.10
N ASP A 88 -8.92 19.48 4.55
CA ASP A 88 -8.45 18.15 4.94
C ASP A 88 -6.98 17.90 4.58
N ILE A 89 -6.47 18.49 3.48
CA ILE A 89 -5.04 18.44 3.14
C ILE A 89 -4.22 19.26 4.15
N PHE A 90 -4.68 20.45 4.53
CA PHE A 90 -3.92 21.37 5.38
C PHE A 90 -4.23 21.24 6.89
N VAL A 91 -5.11 20.34 7.29
CA VAL A 91 -5.42 20.10 8.71
C VAL A 91 -4.15 19.72 9.47
N ASN A 92 -3.89 20.43 10.58
CA ASN A 92 -2.67 20.32 11.39
C ASN A 92 -1.36 20.45 10.57
N ALA A 93 -1.38 21.12 9.42
CA ALA A 93 -0.19 21.31 8.61
C ALA A 93 0.84 22.18 9.35
N THR A 94 2.07 21.68 9.41
CA THR A 94 3.22 22.42 9.94
C THR A 94 4.41 22.23 9.03
N THR A 95 5.22 23.27 8.87
CA THR A 95 6.47 23.18 8.12
C THR A 95 7.60 22.71 9.03
N VAL A 96 8.44 21.85 8.48
CA VAL A 96 9.69 21.40 9.12
C VAL A 96 10.87 22.33 8.80
N ILE A 97 10.66 23.32 7.93
CA ILE A 97 11.71 24.24 7.51
C ILE A 97 11.95 25.27 8.62
N THR A 98 13.18 25.28 9.12
CA THR A 98 13.62 26.24 10.15
C THR A 98 14.45 27.39 9.56
N LYS A 99 15.15 27.15 8.44
CA LYS A 99 16.05 28.11 7.80
C LYS A 99 15.33 28.87 6.67
N PRO A 100 15.21 30.20 6.74
CA PRO A 100 14.57 30.99 5.70
C PRO A 100 15.16 30.81 4.29
N ALA A 101 16.49 30.75 4.20
CA ALA A 101 17.18 30.55 2.92
C ALA A 101 16.80 29.22 2.25
N THR A 102 16.50 28.18 3.02
CA THR A 102 16.06 26.88 2.50
C THR A 102 14.67 27.00 1.87
N LEU A 103 13.72 27.66 2.54
CA LEU A 103 12.39 27.90 1.97
C LEU A 103 12.48 28.73 0.69
N SER A 104 13.23 29.85 0.71
CA SER A 104 13.37 30.71 -0.47
C SER A 104 13.96 29.95 -1.66
N SER A 105 14.96 29.10 -1.41
CA SER A 105 15.56 28.26 -2.46
C SER A 105 14.56 27.26 -3.02
N LEU A 106 13.76 26.62 -2.17
CA LEU A 106 12.74 25.66 -2.60
C LEU A 106 11.62 26.32 -3.41
N VAL A 107 11.07 27.43 -2.91
CA VAL A 107 10.01 28.17 -3.59
C VAL A 107 10.49 28.65 -4.96
N THR A 108 11.69 29.25 -5.03
CA THR A 108 12.28 29.71 -6.30
C THR A 108 12.51 28.55 -7.26
N ALA A 109 13.04 27.43 -6.77
CA ALA A 109 13.33 26.28 -7.62
C ALA A 109 12.06 25.62 -8.15
N LEU A 110 11.00 25.52 -7.33
CA LEU A 110 9.69 25.04 -7.76
C LEU A 110 9.03 25.97 -8.78
N ASP A 111 9.16 27.29 -8.60
CA ASP A 111 8.62 28.27 -9.54
C ASP A 111 9.31 28.20 -10.91
N GLY A 112 10.61 27.92 -10.92
CA GLY A 112 11.42 27.78 -12.15
C GLY A 112 11.31 26.42 -12.86
N LEU A 113 10.45 25.51 -12.40
CA LEU A 113 10.20 24.25 -13.12
C LEU A 113 9.32 24.47 -14.35
N ASP A 114 9.51 23.62 -15.37
CA ASP A 114 8.74 23.65 -16.60
C ASP A 114 7.40 22.90 -16.42
N TRP A 115 6.42 23.61 -15.86
CA TRP A 115 5.10 23.06 -15.57
C TRP A 115 4.21 22.87 -16.80
N TYR A 116 4.56 23.49 -17.93
CA TYR A 116 3.83 23.32 -19.18
C TYR A 116 3.92 21.87 -19.67
N ASN A 117 5.15 21.34 -19.75
CA ASN A 117 5.40 19.96 -20.15
C ASN A 117 4.84 18.95 -19.12
N ALA A 118 4.93 19.27 -17.82
CA ALA A 118 4.33 18.45 -16.76
C ALA A 118 2.80 18.35 -16.88
N ARG A 119 2.13 19.40 -17.40
CA ARG A 119 0.68 19.42 -17.58
C ARG A 119 0.25 18.51 -18.72
N GLU A 120 1.02 18.41 -19.80
CA GLU A 120 0.73 17.50 -20.93
C GLU A 120 0.88 16.03 -20.52
N GLU A 121 1.86 15.71 -19.67
CA GLU A 121 2.10 14.34 -19.20
C GLU A 121 1.28 13.97 -17.95
N GLY A 122 0.68 14.94 -17.25
CA GLY A 122 -0.23 14.75 -16.12
C GLY A 122 0.43 14.92 -14.75
N PHE A 123 -0.04 15.88 -13.96
CA PHE A 123 0.49 16.17 -12.62
C PHE A 123 0.36 15.01 -11.63
N GLY A 124 -0.69 14.18 -11.80
CA GLY A 124 -0.89 12.98 -11.01
C GLY A 124 0.28 12.00 -11.13
N ASP A 125 0.68 11.65 -12.35
CA ASP A 125 1.76 10.69 -12.61
C ASP A 125 3.12 11.20 -12.10
N LEU A 126 3.37 12.51 -12.18
CA LEU A 126 4.54 13.15 -11.59
C LEU A 126 4.57 13.00 -10.06
N TYR A 127 3.43 13.21 -9.39
CA TYR A 127 3.33 13.03 -7.95
C TYR A 127 3.45 11.56 -7.54
N GLU A 128 2.84 10.65 -8.30
CA GLU A 128 3.00 9.20 -8.12
C GLU A 128 4.47 8.76 -8.20
N GLY A 129 5.23 9.30 -9.17
CA GLY A 129 6.66 9.02 -9.33
C GLY A 129 7.51 9.57 -8.18
N LEU A 130 7.13 10.70 -7.59
CA LEU A 130 7.77 11.24 -6.38
C LEU A 130 7.53 10.32 -5.17
N LEU A 131 6.28 9.88 -4.99
CA LEU A 131 5.90 8.96 -3.91
C LEU A 131 6.62 7.61 -4.05
N GLU A 132 6.75 7.09 -5.28
CA GLU A 132 7.49 5.86 -5.55
C GLU A 132 8.98 5.99 -5.24
N LYS A 133 9.63 7.10 -5.61
CA LYS A 133 11.03 7.36 -5.20
C LYS A 133 11.18 7.43 -3.69
N ASN A 134 10.22 8.04 -2.99
CA ASN A 134 10.21 8.07 -1.53
C ASN A 134 10.12 6.66 -0.93
N ALA A 135 9.18 5.84 -1.41
CA ALA A 135 8.97 4.49 -0.90
C ALA A 135 10.20 3.58 -1.12
N THR A 136 10.90 3.73 -2.25
CA THR A 136 12.03 2.88 -2.64
C THR A 136 13.39 3.29 -2.04
N GLU A 137 13.59 4.56 -1.67
CA GLU A 137 14.84 5.01 -1.03
C GLU A 137 14.90 4.75 0.47
N VAL A 138 13.75 4.66 1.14
CA VAL A 138 13.72 4.61 2.60
C VAL A 138 13.90 3.18 3.12
N LYS A 139 15.08 2.90 3.70
CA LYS A 139 15.36 1.63 4.43
C LYS A 139 14.54 1.46 5.73
N ARG A 140 13.80 2.48 6.18
CA ARG A 140 13.01 2.47 7.43
C ARG A 140 11.67 3.22 7.29
N GLY A 141 10.58 2.49 7.06
CA GLY A 141 9.22 2.91 7.42
C GLY A 141 8.36 3.63 6.37
N ALA A 142 8.87 4.11 5.23
CA ALA A 142 7.99 4.71 4.20
C ALA A 142 7.35 3.70 3.26
N GLY A 143 8.09 2.66 2.89
CA GLY A 143 7.58 1.63 2.00
C GLY A 143 6.44 0.78 2.59
N GLN A 144 6.11 0.92 3.89
CA GLN A 144 4.96 0.24 4.48
C GLN A 144 3.61 0.70 3.95
N TYR A 145 3.58 1.89 3.35
CA TYR A 145 2.39 2.48 2.74
C TYR A 145 2.40 2.37 1.21
N PHE A 146 3.34 1.58 0.66
CA PHE A 146 3.55 1.47 -0.78
C PHE A 146 3.47 0.02 -1.26
N THR A 147 2.76 -0.16 -2.36
CA THR A 147 2.63 -1.44 -3.06
C THR A 147 3.32 -1.29 -4.43
N PRO A 148 4.15 -2.25 -4.87
CA PRO A 148 4.80 -2.19 -6.18
C PRO A 148 3.80 -1.94 -7.31
N ARG A 149 4.07 -0.96 -8.18
CA ARG A 149 3.17 -0.59 -9.29
C ARG A 149 2.76 -1.77 -10.17
N PRO A 150 3.69 -2.65 -10.60
CA PRO A 150 3.32 -3.82 -11.41
C PRO A 150 2.32 -4.77 -10.73
N LEU A 151 2.34 -4.84 -9.39
CA LEU A 151 1.41 -5.64 -8.60
C LEU A 151 0.03 -4.96 -8.51
N ILE A 152 -0.02 -3.64 -8.28
CA ILE A 152 -1.27 -2.88 -8.32
C ILE A 152 -1.95 -3.05 -9.67
N GLU A 153 -1.19 -2.86 -10.76
CA GLU A 153 -1.68 -3.00 -12.13
C GLU A 153 -2.21 -4.42 -12.40
N CYS A 154 -1.52 -5.45 -11.89
CA CYS A 154 -1.96 -6.85 -11.95
C CYS A 154 -3.32 -7.03 -11.29
N MET A 155 -3.43 -6.62 -10.03
CA MET A 155 -4.63 -6.80 -9.24
C MET A 155 -5.81 -6.04 -9.85
N VAL A 156 -5.62 -4.80 -10.30
CA VAL A 156 -6.66 -3.99 -10.94
C VAL A 156 -7.08 -4.60 -12.28
N ALA A 157 -6.15 -5.03 -13.12
CA ALA A 157 -6.44 -5.63 -14.42
C ALA A 157 -7.24 -6.94 -14.28
N LEU A 158 -6.94 -7.74 -13.24
CA LEU A 158 -7.66 -8.98 -12.96
C LEU A 158 -9.03 -8.72 -12.29
N MET A 159 -9.13 -7.71 -11.42
CA MET A 159 -10.40 -7.35 -10.79
C MET A 159 -11.34 -6.57 -11.71
N GLN A 160 -10.85 -5.95 -12.78
CA GLN A 160 -11.67 -5.29 -13.81
C GLN A 160 -12.77 -4.38 -13.21
N PRO A 161 -12.42 -3.36 -12.41
CA PRO A 161 -13.41 -2.44 -11.84
C PRO A 161 -14.23 -1.77 -12.94
N LYS A 162 -15.53 -1.57 -12.70
CA LYS A 162 -16.49 -1.05 -13.68
C LYS A 162 -17.07 0.30 -13.24
N PRO A 163 -17.47 1.16 -14.19
CA PRO A 163 -18.23 2.37 -13.85
C PRO A 163 -19.51 2.03 -13.06
N GLY A 164 -19.79 2.78 -12.01
CA GLY A 164 -20.94 2.58 -11.12
C GLY A 164 -20.70 1.62 -9.96
N GLU A 165 -19.54 0.95 -9.90
CA GLU A 165 -19.14 0.14 -8.75
C GLU A 165 -18.55 1.02 -7.64
N ILE A 166 -18.82 0.65 -6.38
CA ILE A 166 -18.10 1.17 -5.22
C ILE A 166 -16.81 0.35 -5.06
N ILE A 167 -15.68 1.05 -5.08
CA ILE A 167 -14.33 0.50 -4.96
C ILE A 167 -13.72 1.01 -3.66
N GLN A 168 -13.29 0.10 -2.79
CA GLN A 168 -12.80 0.45 -1.47
C GLN A 168 -11.36 -0.03 -1.24
N ASP A 169 -10.59 0.79 -0.54
CA ASP A 169 -9.30 0.43 0.04
C ASP A 169 -9.27 0.75 1.56
N PRO A 170 -9.47 -0.25 2.44
CA PRO A 170 -9.48 -0.04 3.89
C PRO A 170 -8.10 0.28 4.50
N ALA A 171 -7.02 0.20 3.73
CA ALA A 171 -5.67 0.59 4.12
C ALA A 171 -5.05 1.40 2.98
N VAL A 172 -5.69 2.53 2.67
CA VAL A 172 -5.53 3.23 1.39
C VAL A 172 -4.11 3.74 1.13
N GLY A 173 -3.33 4.00 2.18
CA GLY A 173 -1.97 4.50 2.04
C GLY A 173 -1.97 5.78 1.21
N THR A 174 -1.20 5.81 0.14
CA THR A 174 -1.13 6.95 -0.80
C THR A 174 -2.19 6.93 -1.91
N GLY A 175 -3.12 5.97 -1.90
CA GLY A 175 -4.21 5.88 -2.88
C GLY A 175 -3.90 5.09 -4.15
N GLY A 176 -2.80 4.35 -4.18
CA GLY A 176 -2.30 3.69 -5.40
C GLY A 176 -3.31 2.74 -6.06
N PHE A 177 -4.08 1.97 -5.29
CA PHE A 177 -5.13 1.09 -5.83
C PHE A 177 -6.30 1.88 -6.40
N LEU A 178 -6.79 2.90 -5.68
CA LEU A 178 -7.94 3.71 -6.12
C LEU A 178 -7.62 4.47 -7.42
N ILE A 179 -6.44 5.07 -7.51
CA ILE A 179 -5.98 5.78 -8.73
C ILE A 179 -5.83 4.82 -9.91
N ASN A 180 -5.26 3.63 -9.70
CA ASN A 180 -5.14 2.65 -10.79
C ASN A 180 -6.51 2.13 -11.23
N ALA A 181 -7.46 1.96 -10.30
CA ALA A 181 -8.82 1.58 -10.64
C ALA A 181 -9.55 2.69 -11.43
N ASP A 182 -9.38 3.96 -11.05
CA ASP A 182 -9.88 5.11 -11.81
C ASP A 182 -9.25 5.17 -13.22
N ARG A 183 -7.93 5.00 -13.33
CA ARG A 183 -7.21 4.94 -14.60
C ARG A 183 -7.75 3.82 -15.50
N TYR A 184 -7.95 2.63 -14.95
CA TYR A 184 -8.53 1.49 -15.68
C TYR A 184 -9.94 1.82 -16.22
N ILE A 185 -10.79 2.42 -15.39
CA ILE A 185 -12.14 2.82 -15.78
C ILE A 185 -12.11 3.91 -16.84
N LYS A 186 -11.28 4.95 -16.69
CA LYS A 186 -11.11 6.04 -17.66
C LYS A 186 -10.63 5.52 -19.01
N GLN A 187 -9.68 4.59 -19.04
CA GLN A 187 -9.21 3.96 -20.28
C GLN A 187 -10.33 3.20 -21.00
N ALA A 188 -11.21 2.52 -20.25
CA ALA A 188 -12.34 1.79 -20.83
C ALA A 188 -13.53 2.66 -21.24
N THR A 189 -13.54 3.95 -20.87
CA THR A 189 -14.70 4.85 -21.03
C THR A 189 -14.36 6.17 -21.71
N ASP A 190 -13.23 6.22 -22.42
CA ASP A 190 -12.69 7.43 -23.05
C ASP A 190 -12.68 8.60 -22.06
N ASN A 191 -11.91 8.49 -20.98
CA ASN A 191 -11.85 9.50 -19.91
C ASN A 191 -13.22 9.87 -19.32
N LEU A 192 -14.10 8.87 -19.16
CA LEU A 192 -15.49 8.98 -18.72
C LEU A 192 -16.46 9.64 -19.72
N TYR A 193 -16.00 10.10 -20.89
CA TYR A 193 -16.85 10.79 -21.87
C TYR A 193 -17.94 9.89 -22.47
N THR A 194 -17.78 8.57 -22.43
CA THR A 194 -18.84 7.63 -22.84
C THR A 194 -19.96 7.50 -21.81
N LEU A 195 -19.82 8.06 -20.60
CA LEU A 195 -20.80 7.98 -19.52
C LEU A 195 -21.68 9.24 -19.48
N SER A 196 -22.92 9.10 -19.04
CA SER A 196 -23.78 10.25 -18.72
C SER A 196 -23.16 11.12 -17.63
N GLU A 197 -23.44 12.43 -17.63
CA GLU A 197 -22.94 13.38 -16.61
C GLU A 197 -23.14 12.89 -15.16
N LYS A 198 -24.33 12.39 -14.82
CA LYS A 198 -24.60 11.80 -13.49
C LYS A 198 -23.65 10.65 -13.11
N ARG A 199 -23.25 9.83 -14.08
CA ARG A 199 -22.30 8.73 -13.87
C ARG A 199 -20.87 9.24 -13.79
N GLN A 200 -20.51 10.28 -14.54
CA GLN A 200 -19.21 10.92 -14.41
C GLN A 200 -19.06 11.53 -13.00
N ASP A 201 -20.09 12.23 -12.52
CA ASP A 201 -20.15 12.77 -11.16
C ASP A 201 -20.03 11.68 -10.09
N PHE A 202 -20.73 10.55 -10.27
CA PHE A 202 -20.57 9.39 -9.39
C PHE A 202 -19.12 8.90 -9.36
N GLN A 203 -18.49 8.72 -10.53
CA GLN A 203 -17.09 8.27 -10.59
C GLN A 203 -16.13 9.23 -9.88
N ARG A 204 -16.33 10.55 -10.05
CA ARG A 204 -15.42 11.56 -9.47
C ARG A 204 -15.63 11.80 -7.98
N LYS A 205 -16.81 11.48 -7.42
CA LYS A 205 -17.18 11.89 -6.07
C LYS A 205 -17.59 10.77 -5.12
N GLN A 206 -17.97 9.60 -5.64
CA GLN A 206 -18.64 8.55 -4.86
C GLN A 206 -18.13 7.13 -5.15
N ALA A 207 -17.47 6.89 -6.29
CA ALA A 207 -17.07 5.53 -6.64
C ALA A 207 -15.94 4.97 -5.76
N PHE A 208 -15.11 5.84 -5.15
CA PHE A 208 -13.90 5.43 -4.45
C PHE A 208 -13.99 5.76 -2.96
N HIS A 209 -13.68 4.78 -2.12
CA HIS A 209 -13.70 4.93 -0.66
C HIS A 209 -12.39 4.42 -0.07
N GLY A 210 -11.89 5.08 0.96
CA GLY A 210 -10.71 4.58 1.66
C GLY A 210 -10.60 5.07 3.08
N MET A 211 -9.75 4.41 3.86
CA MET A 211 -9.40 4.83 5.21
C MET A 211 -7.89 4.76 5.42
N GLU A 212 -7.32 5.82 5.97
CA GLU A 212 -5.92 5.90 6.34
C GLU A 212 -5.80 6.31 7.81
N PHE A 213 -4.93 5.61 8.55
CA PHE A 213 -4.72 5.83 9.97
C PHE A 213 -3.77 6.99 10.23
N VAL A 214 -2.69 7.09 9.45
CA VAL A 214 -1.63 8.07 9.65
C VAL A 214 -1.99 9.36 8.93
N GLN A 215 -2.22 10.44 9.69
CA GLN A 215 -2.67 11.73 9.16
C GLN A 215 -1.78 12.26 8.03
N ASP A 216 -0.47 12.13 8.15
CA ASP A 216 0.47 12.55 7.12
C ASP A 216 0.30 11.75 5.82
N VAL A 217 0.07 10.43 5.90
CA VAL A 217 -0.16 9.58 4.72
C VAL A 217 -1.53 9.87 4.11
N HIS A 218 -2.54 10.11 4.96
CA HIS A 218 -3.89 10.51 4.54
C HIS A 218 -3.85 11.79 3.71
N ARG A 219 -3.05 12.78 4.13
CA ARG A 219 -2.80 14.00 3.36
C ARG A 219 -2.18 13.74 2.00
N LEU A 220 -1.18 12.86 1.92
CA LEU A 220 -0.57 12.46 0.63
C LEU A 220 -1.62 11.81 -0.27
N CYS A 221 -2.49 10.95 0.28
CA CYS A 221 -3.58 10.34 -0.45
C CYS A 221 -4.55 11.38 -1.01
N LEU A 222 -5.01 12.33 -0.18
CA LEU A 222 -5.94 13.38 -0.61
C LEU A 222 -5.35 14.24 -1.72
N MET A 223 -4.07 14.62 -1.60
CA MET A 223 -3.37 15.32 -2.67
C MET A 223 -3.34 14.48 -3.95
N ASN A 224 -3.02 13.19 -3.82
CA ASN A 224 -2.95 12.29 -4.97
C ASN A 224 -4.31 12.15 -5.67
N MET A 225 -5.40 12.00 -4.90
CA MET A 225 -6.77 12.00 -5.44
C MET A 225 -7.09 13.29 -6.19
N LEU A 226 -6.80 14.45 -5.58
CA LEU A 226 -7.08 15.75 -6.18
C LEU A 226 -6.34 15.95 -7.52
N LEU A 227 -5.07 15.55 -7.60
CA LEU A 227 -4.27 15.63 -8.82
C LEU A 227 -4.77 14.70 -9.94
N HIS A 228 -5.55 13.68 -9.60
CA HIS A 228 -6.22 12.79 -10.55
C HIS A 228 -7.70 13.18 -10.79
N ASP A 229 -8.10 14.40 -10.38
CA ASP A 229 -9.45 14.95 -10.46
C ASP A 229 -10.52 14.08 -9.75
N LEU A 230 -10.14 13.55 -8.58
CA LEU A 230 -11.01 12.78 -7.67
C LEU A 230 -11.26 13.59 -6.38
N ASP A 231 -12.54 13.83 -6.10
CA ASP A 231 -13.05 14.48 -4.88
C ASP A 231 -13.88 13.47 -4.09
N VAL A 232 -13.19 12.46 -3.56
CA VAL A 232 -13.77 11.20 -3.07
C VAL A 232 -13.61 11.05 -1.54
N PRO A 233 -14.51 10.32 -0.86
CA PRO A 233 -14.46 10.14 0.59
C PRO A 233 -13.30 9.25 1.04
N ILE A 234 -12.15 9.89 1.33
CA ILE A 234 -11.03 9.25 2.03
C ILE A 234 -11.06 9.66 3.50
N LEU A 235 -11.36 8.70 4.37
CA LEU A 235 -11.52 8.95 5.81
C LEU A 235 -10.18 8.87 6.53
N TRP A 236 -9.92 9.82 7.41
CA TRP A 236 -8.87 9.67 8.42
C TRP A 236 -9.42 8.88 9.61
N GLY A 237 -8.81 7.74 9.93
CA GLY A 237 -9.22 6.89 11.04
C GLY A 237 -8.61 5.49 11.01
N ASP A 238 -8.89 4.71 12.05
CA ASP A 238 -8.46 3.32 12.14
C ASP A 238 -9.57 2.37 11.69
N THR A 239 -9.33 1.63 10.61
CA THR A 239 -10.23 0.59 10.07
C THR A 239 -10.52 -0.51 11.08
N LEU A 240 -9.55 -0.82 11.94
CA LEU A 240 -9.65 -1.84 12.98
C LEU A 240 -10.24 -1.29 14.29
N SER A 241 -10.65 -0.02 14.30
CA SER A 241 -11.49 0.59 15.33
C SER A 241 -12.93 0.73 14.85
N GLN A 242 -13.82 1.17 15.73
CA GLN A 242 -15.20 1.52 15.40
C GLN A 242 -15.34 2.46 14.19
N SER A 243 -14.32 3.29 13.91
CA SER A 243 -14.27 4.16 12.73
C SER A 243 -14.41 3.39 11.42
N GLY A 244 -13.86 2.18 11.33
CA GLY A 244 -13.93 1.35 10.12
C GLY A 244 -15.33 0.84 9.78
N LYS A 245 -16.33 1.01 10.67
CA LYS A 245 -17.74 0.77 10.33
C LYS A 245 -18.34 1.85 9.44
N ARG A 246 -17.68 3.02 9.34
CA ARG A 246 -18.09 4.12 8.46
C ARG A 246 -17.73 3.90 6.99
N LEU A 247 -16.93 2.88 6.69
CA LEU A 247 -16.64 2.50 5.32
C LEU A 247 -17.87 1.82 4.69
N GLU A 248 -18.27 2.30 3.53
CA GLU A 248 -19.39 1.77 2.77
C GLU A 248 -19.14 0.33 2.33
N GLN A 249 -20.21 -0.46 2.16
CA GLN A 249 -20.06 -1.75 1.50
C GLN A 249 -19.65 -1.57 0.04
N ALA A 250 -18.75 -2.41 -0.45
CA ALA A 250 -18.12 -2.26 -1.75
C ALA A 250 -18.44 -3.41 -2.71
N ASP A 251 -18.47 -3.08 -4.01
CA ASP A 251 -18.54 -4.04 -5.11
C ASP A 251 -17.15 -4.62 -5.40
N CYS A 252 -16.10 -3.83 -5.18
CA CYS A 252 -14.71 -4.24 -5.33
C CYS A 252 -13.84 -3.74 -4.16
N ILE A 253 -13.03 -4.61 -3.56
CA ILE A 253 -12.03 -4.22 -2.56
C ILE A 253 -10.62 -4.57 -3.06
N LEU A 254 -9.75 -3.57 -3.14
CA LEU A 254 -8.37 -3.69 -3.60
C LEU A 254 -7.47 -3.07 -2.54
N THR A 255 -6.64 -3.87 -1.88
CA THR A 255 -5.90 -3.35 -0.72
C THR A 255 -4.66 -4.16 -0.37
N ASN A 256 -3.71 -3.48 0.28
CA ASN A 256 -2.52 -4.06 0.89
C ASN A 256 -2.42 -3.59 2.35
N PRO A 257 -3.05 -4.32 3.29
CA PRO A 257 -2.98 -4.01 4.71
C PRO A 257 -1.54 -4.09 5.25
N PRO A 258 -1.21 -3.36 6.33
CA PRO A 258 0.13 -3.37 6.92
C PRO A 258 0.51 -4.76 7.43
N PHE A 259 1.77 -5.18 7.24
CA PHE A 259 2.26 -6.53 7.60
C PHE A 259 2.72 -6.69 9.07
N GLY A 260 2.88 -5.59 9.80
CA GLY A 260 3.38 -5.59 11.18
C GLY A 260 2.30 -5.52 12.24
N VAL A 261 2.73 -5.43 13.50
CA VAL A 261 1.85 -5.10 14.63
C VAL A 261 1.17 -3.77 14.34
N SER A 262 -0.15 -3.71 14.57
CA SER A 262 -0.90 -2.48 14.33
C SER A 262 -0.32 -1.31 15.12
N ALA A 263 -0.08 -0.19 14.45
CA ALA A 263 0.30 1.06 15.08
C ALA A 263 -0.82 1.61 16.01
N SER A 264 -2.06 1.15 15.83
CA SER A 264 -3.23 1.53 16.63
C SER A 264 -3.50 0.62 17.84
N GLY A 265 -2.70 -0.45 18.03
CA GLY A 265 -2.92 -1.44 19.08
C GLY A 265 -3.89 -2.56 18.67
N THR A 266 -4.51 -3.21 19.65
CA THR A 266 -5.41 -4.36 19.41
C THR A 266 -6.69 -3.92 18.69
N PRO A 267 -7.13 -4.65 17.64
CA PRO A 267 -8.42 -4.39 16.98
C PRO A 267 -9.60 -4.32 17.97
N SER A 268 -10.47 -3.34 17.82
CA SER A 268 -11.59 -3.03 18.75
C SER A 268 -12.97 -3.06 18.08
N ARG A 269 -13.08 -3.75 16.95
CA ARG A 269 -14.31 -3.96 16.19
C ARG A 269 -15.21 -4.98 16.88
N ASP A 270 -16.36 -4.53 17.37
CA ASP A 270 -17.35 -5.40 18.02
C ASP A 270 -18.17 -6.26 17.03
N ASP A 271 -18.11 -5.95 15.73
CA ASP A 271 -18.85 -6.64 14.68
C ASP A 271 -18.04 -7.77 14.03
N PHE A 272 -16.79 -7.97 14.44
CA PHE A 272 -15.98 -9.11 13.99
C PHE A 272 -16.45 -10.39 14.64
N THR A 273 -16.67 -11.41 13.81
CA THR A 273 -17.12 -12.73 14.27
C THR A 273 -16.06 -13.41 15.14
N TYR A 274 -14.79 -13.19 14.83
CA TYR A 274 -13.67 -13.76 15.57
C TYR A 274 -12.73 -12.66 16.07
N PRO A 275 -12.84 -12.25 17.35
CA PRO A 275 -11.90 -11.31 17.94
C PRO A 275 -10.46 -11.82 17.83
N THR A 276 -9.54 -10.97 17.39
CA THR A 276 -8.13 -11.33 17.21
C THR A 276 -7.22 -10.12 17.45
N SER A 277 -6.03 -10.38 18.00
CA SER A 277 -4.95 -9.39 18.09
C SER A 277 -4.12 -9.31 16.81
N ASN A 278 -4.26 -10.27 15.89
CA ASN A 278 -3.62 -10.24 14.59
C ASN A 278 -4.35 -9.23 13.68
N SER A 279 -3.68 -8.13 13.37
CA SER A 279 -4.21 -7.05 12.53
C SER A 279 -4.52 -7.50 11.10
N GLN A 280 -3.71 -8.38 10.50
CA GLN A 280 -3.95 -8.87 9.14
C GLN A 280 -5.21 -9.74 9.05
N LEU A 281 -5.43 -10.60 10.05
CA LEU A 281 -6.67 -11.38 10.16
C LEU A 281 -7.89 -10.48 10.44
N ALA A 282 -7.72 -9.41 11.22
CA ALA A 282 -8.77 -8.42 11.46
C ALA A 282 -9.13 -7.64 10.18
N PHE A 283 -8.13 -7.24 9.37
CA PHE A 283 -8.37 -6.67 8.04
C PHE A 283 -9.07 -7.64 7.10
N LEU A 284 -8.68 -8.92 7.09
CA LEU A 284 -9.36 -9.93 6.29
C LEU A 284 -10.85 -10.03 6.65
N GLN A 285 -11.18 -10.04 7.95
CA GLN A 285 -12.57 -9.99 8.43
C GLN A 285 -13.31 -8.74 7.95
N HIS A 286 -12.68 -7.57 8.03
CA HIS A 286 -13.27 -6.34 7.51
C HIS A 286 -13.62 -6.46 6.02
N ILE A 287 -12.69 -6.98 5.21
CA ILE A 287 -12.82 -7.06 3.76
C ILE A 287 -13.99 -7.97 3.36
N TYR A 288 -14.00 -9.23 3.78
CA TYR A 288 -15.07 -10.14 3.31
C TYR A 288 -16.46 -9.81 3.88
N ARG A 289 -16.53 -9.08 5.00
CA ARG A 289 -17.79 -8.54 5.55
C ARG A 289 -18.22 -7.24 4.88
N GLY A 290 -17.27 -6.45 4.40
CA GLY A 290 -17.48 -5.19 3.69
C GLY A 290 -17.86 -5.36 2.22
N LEU A 291 -17.74 -6.57 1.65
CA LEU A 291 -18.21 -6.85 0.31
C LEU A 291 -19.74 -6.95 0.26
N LYS A 292 -20.34 -6.29 -0.73
CA LYS A 292 -21.73 -6.55 -1.15
C LYS A 292 -21.86 -8.00 -1.65
N PRO A 293 -23.07 -8.59 -1.65
CA PRO A 293 -23.30 -9.87 -2.33
C PRO A 293 -22.76 -9.83 -3.77
N LEU A 294 -22.03 -10.87 -4.18
CA LEU A 294 -21.34 -10.97 -5.47
C LEU A 294 -20.19 -9.97 -5.70
N GLY A 295 -19.88 -9.10 -4.73
CA GLY A 295 -18.70 -8.26 -4.74
C GLY A 295 -17.42 -9.09 -4.69
N ARG A 296 -16.29 -8.52 -5.11
CA ARG A 296 -15.01 -9.22 -5.24
C ARG A 296 -13.86 -8.47 -4.59
N ALA A 297 -12.84 -9.19 -4.14
CA ALA A 297 -11.66 -8.58 -3.55
C ALA A 297 -10.37 -9.21 -4.04
N ALA A 298 -9.33 -8.39 -4.11
CA ALA A 298 -7.94 -8.84 -4.15
C ALA A 298 -7.17 -8.16 -3.01
N VAL A 299 -6.60 -8.97 -2.11
CA VAL A 299 -5.91 -8.48 -0.90
C VAL A 299 -4.53 -9.07 -0.78
N VAL A 300 -3.54 -8.21 -0.53
CA VAL A 300 -2.16 -8.64 -0.20
C VAL A 300 -2.07 -8.99 1.28
N LEU A 301 -1.61 -10.21 1.62
CA LEU A 301 -1.46 -10.68 3.00
C LEU A 301 -0.15 -11.44 3.20
N PRO A 302 0.47 -11.40 4.40
CA PRO A 302 1.63 -12.22 4.70
C PRO A 302 1.27 -13.71 4.85
N ASP A 303 2.28 -14.58 4.77
CA ASP A 303 2.09 -16.03 4.93
C ASP A 303 1.42 -16.42 6.26
N ASN A 304 1.61 -15.64 7.34
CA ASN A 304 1.00 -15.92 8.65
C ASN A 304 -0.52 -16.12 8.57
N VAL A 305 -1.20 -15.33 7.74
CA VAL A 305 -2.66 -15.46 7.56
C VAL A 305 -3.05 -16.83 6.97
N LEU A 306 -2.16 -17.45 6.18
CA LEU A 306 -2.43 -18.72 5.51
C LEU A 306 -2.35 -19.93 6.44
N PHE A 307 -1.51 -19.87 7.49
CA PHE A 307 -1.24 -21.04 8.34
C PHE A 307 -1.53 -20.83 9.83
N GLU A 308 -1.72 -19.60 10.31
CA GLU A 308 -1.95 -19.33 11.74
C GLU A 308 -3.11 -20.17 12.28
N ASP A 309 -2.88 -20.83 13.41
CA ASP A 309 -3.85 -21.74 14.00
C ASP A 309 -4.89 -21.01 14.88
N GLY A 310 -5.82 -21.73 15.49
CA GLY A 310 -6.83 -21.20 16.40
C GLY A 310 -7.77 -20.23 15.69
N VAL A 311 -7.67 -18.94 16.03
CA VAL A 311 -8.51 -17.90 15.43
C VAL A 311 -8.22 -17.73 13.93
N GLY A 312 -6.95 -17.85 13.51
CA GLY A 312 -6.60 -17.80 12.08
C GLY A 312 -7.28 -18.91 11.27
N ARG A 313 -7.29 -20.13 11.80
CA ARG A 313 -8.01 -21.27 11.23
C ARG A 313 -9.50 -20.97 11.07
N ASN A 314 -10.14 -20.45 12.11
CA ASN A 314 -11.56 -20.12 12.10
C ASN A 314 -11.91 -19.03 11.08
N ILE A 315 -11.07 -17.99 10.96
CA ILE A 315 -11.26 -16.93 9.98
C ILE A 315 -11.09 -17.44 8.55
N ARG A 316 -10.12 -18.33 8.29
CA ARG A 316 -9.97 -18.97 6.97
C ARG A 316 -11.19 -19.83 6.60
N ALA A 317 -11.73 -20.58 7.57
CA ALA A 317 -12.96 -21.35 7.37
C ALA A 317 -14.15 -20.43 7.07
N ASP A 318 -14.30 -19.33 7.81
CA ASP A 318 -15.37 -18.33 7.60
C ASP A 318 -15.26 -17.63 6.25
N LEU A 319 -14.03 -17.24 5.85
CA LEU A 319 -13.76 -16.72 4.51
C LEU A 319 -14.23 -17.70 3.43
N MET A 320 -13.83 -18.97 3.51
CA MET A 320 -14.19 -19.98 2.50
C MET A 320 -15.67 -20.37 2.53
N ASN A 321 -16.35 -20.18 3.65
CA ASN A 321 -17.79 -20.36 3.76
C ASN A 321 -18.54 -19.20 3.12
N LYS A 322 -18.19 -17.95 3.45
CA LYS A 322 -18.86 -16.73 2.98
C LYS A 322 -18.47 -16.29 1.59
N CYS A 323 -17.28 -16.65 1.13
CA CYS A 323 -16.73 -16.26 -0.15
C CYS A 323 -16.28 -17.48 -0.93
N ASN A 324 -16.27 -17.32 -2.26
CA ASN A 324 -15.54 -18.18 -3.16
C ASN A 324 -14.10 -17.67 -3.26
N LEU A 325 -13.21 -18.18 -2.42
CA LEU A 325 -11.76 -18.00 -2.56
C LEU A 325 -11.30 -18.87 -3.73
N HIS A 326 -11.12 -18.26 -4.89
CA HIS A 326 -10.83 -19.00 -6.12
C HIS A 326 -9.35 -18.98 -6.50
N THR A 327 -8.56 -18.03 -6.00
CA THR A 327 -7.15 -17.90 -6.40
C THR A 327 -6.27 -17.34 -5.29
N VAL A 328 -5.09 -17.93 -5.11
CA VAL A 328 -4.00 -17.47 -4.25
C VAL A 328 -2.74 -17.33 -5.10
N LEU A 329 -2.19 -16.11 -5.20
CA LEU A 329 -0.91 -15.84 -5.84
C LEU A 329 0.17 -15.74 -4.75
N ARG A 330 1.16 -16.63 -4.75
CA ARG A 330 2.33 -16.51 -3.86
C ARG A 330 3.34 -15.57 -4.49
N LEU A 331 3.57 -14.42 -3.87
CA LEU A 331 4.44 -13.38 -4.42
C LEU A 331 5.92 -13.69 -4.18
N PRO A 332 6.81 -13.19 -5.05
CA PRO A 332 8.25 -13.31 -4.85
C PRO A 332 8.73 -12.46 -3.68
N THR A 333 9.87 -12.83 -3.12
CA THR A 333 10.52 -12.08 -2.03
C THR A 333 11.25 -10.85 -2.56
N GLY A 334 11.54 -9.89 -1.68
CA GLY A 334 12.33 -8.70 -2.04
C GLY A 334 11.58 -7.61 -2.79
N ILE A 335 10.30 -7.80 -3.11
CA ILE A 335 9.46 -6.80 -3.80
C ILE A 335 8.88 -5.74 -2.87
N PHE A 336 8.79 -6.02 -1.56
CA PHE A 336 8.35 -5.06 -0.54
C PHE A 336 9.54 -4.49 0.23
N TYR A 337 9.31 -3.35 0.90
CA TYR A 337 10.32 -2.68 1.72
C TYR A 337 10.86 -3.56 2.85
N ALA A 338 10.01 -4.43 3.41
CA ALA A 338 10.36 -5.36 4.47
C ALA A 338 11.01 -6.61 3.85
N GLN A 339 12.33 -6.60 3.74
CA GLN A 339 13.12 -7.73 3.27
C GLN A 339 12.82 -8.97 4.10
N GLY A 340 12.51 -10.09 3.43
CA GLY A 340 12.16 -11.37 4.06
C GLY A 340 10.67 -11.60 4.31
N VAL A 341 9.80 -10.59 4.20
CA VAL A 341 8.35 -10.80 4.31
C VAL A 341 7.84 -11.54 3.08
N LYS A 342 7.33 -12.75 3.31
CA LYS A 342 6.64 -13.56 2.31
C LYS A 342 5.17 -13.16 2.27
N THR A 343 4.69 -12.80 1.09
CA THR A 343 3.36 -12.24 0.86
C THR A 343 2.62 -13.00 -0.23
N ASN A 344 1.30 -12.87 -0.22
CA ASN A 344 0.39 -13.52 -1.14
C ASN A 344 -0.71 -12.54 -1.53
N VAL A 345 -1.34 -12.76 -2.67
CA VAL A 345 -2.60 -12.11 -3.03
C VAL A 345 -3.72 -13.13 -2.98
N LEU A 346 -4.74 -12.87 -2.16
CA LEU A 346 -5.97 -13.66 -2.13
C LEU A 346 -7.01 -12.99 -3.01
N PHE A 347 -7.57 -13.74 -3.96
CA PHE A 347 -8.66 -13.30 -4.81
C PHE A 347 -9.93 -14.09 -4.49
N PHE A 348 -11.00 -13.38 -4.15
CA PHE A 348 -12.26 -14.01 -3.76
C PHE A 348 -13.49 -13.18 -4.12
N GLN A 349 -14.61 -13.88 -4.30
CA GLN A 349 -15.93 -13.28 -4.52
C GLN A 349 -16.85 -13.58 -3.34
N ARG A 350 -17.59 -12.59 -2.85
CA ARG A 350 -18.62 -12.76 -1.81
C ARG A 350 -19.77 -13.61 -2.37
N GLY A 351 -20.13 -14.66 -1.62
CA GLY A 351 -21.29 -15.49 -1.94
C GLY A 351 -22.61 -14.75 -1.78
N GLU A 352 -23.68 -15.32 -2.35
CA GLU A 352 -25.05 -14.88 -2.09
C GLU A 352 -25.57 -15.40 -0.74
N ASN A 353 -24.91 -16.42 -0.20
CA ASN A 353 -25.15 -17.00 1.11
C ASN A 353 -23.84 -17.10 1.89
N ASP A 354 -23.90 -17.55 3.14
CA ASP A 354 -22.76 -17.60 4.05
C ASP A 354 -22.15 -19.00 4.19
N GLU A 355 -22.48 -19.94 3.30
CA GLU A 355 -22.09 -21.34 3.44
C GLU A 355 -21.54 -21.95 2.14
N LYS A 356 -20.40 -22.67 2.26
CA LYS A 356 -19.86 -23.55 1.20
C LYS A 356 -19.66 -22.86 -0.16
N ASN A 357 -19.30 -21.57 -0.18
CA ASN A 357 -19.06 -20.84 -1.42
C ASN A 357 -17.75 -21.23 -2.12
N THR A 358 -16.69 -21.53 -1.36
CA THR A 358 -15.42 -22.03 -1.93
C THR A 358 -15.52 -23.52 -2.23
N LYS A 359 -15.24 -23.88 -3.50
CA LYS A 359 -15.20 -25.29 -3.97
C LYS A 359 -13.78 -25.75 -4.25
N ASP A 360 -13.05 -24.94 -4.99
CA ASP A 360 -11.70 -25.21 -5.45
C ASP A 360 -10.88 -23.92 -5.37
N VAL A 361 -9.63 -24.05 -4.95
CA VAL A 361 -8.70 -22.92 -4.82
C VAL A 361 -7.51 -23.16 -5.72
N TRP A 362 -7.23 -22.21 -6.60
CA TRP A 362 -6.08 -22.24 -7.49
C TRP A 362 -4.90 -21.51 -6.86
N PHE A 363 -3.73 -22.13 -6.83
CA PHE A 363 -2.50 -21.54 -6.34
C PHE A 363 -1.55 -21.30 -7.51
N PHE A 364 -1.00 -20.08 -7.58
CA PHE A 364 0.10 -19.75 -8.48
C PHE A 364 1.36 -19.46 -7.68
N ASP A 365 2.43 -20.23 -7.90
CA ASP A 365 3.73 -20.01 -7.27
C ASP A 365 4.61 -19.08 -8.12
N LEU A 366 4.54 -17.78 -7.83
CA LEU A 366 5.45 -16.75 -8.36
C LEU A 366 6.58 -16.45 -7.36
N ARG A 367 6.98 -17.42 -6.53
CA ARG A 367 7.99 -17.24 -5.48
C ARG A 367 9.18 -18.15 -5.67
N THR A 368 8.95 -19.45 -5.83
CA THR A 368 9.99 -20.46 -5.91
C THR A 368 10.80 -20.30 -7.21
N ASN A 369 12.13 -20.37 -7.12
CA ASN A 369 13.06 -20.20 -8.26
C ASN A 369 12.87 -18.89 -9.04
N MET A 370 12.42 -17.82 -8.38
CA MET A 370 12.37 -16.48 -8.96
C MET A 370 13.67 -15.72 -8.69
N PRO A 371 14.07 -14.78 -9.57
CA PRO A 371 15.26 -13.97 -9.33
C PRO A 371 15.08 -13.10 -8.08
N SER A 372 16.19 -12.79 -7.42
CA SER A 372 16.20 -11.83 -6.32
C SER A 372 15.85 -10.43 -6.82
N PHE A 373 14.64 -9.96 -6.51
CA PHE A 373 14.18 -8.64 -6.89
C PHE A 373 14.83 -7.54 -6.06
N GLY A 374 15.03 -6.37 -6.68
CA GLY A 374 15.61 -5.19 -6.05
C GLY A 374 15.99 -4.14 -7.09
N LYS A 375 16.90 -3.22 -6.73
CA LYS A 375 17.30 -2.14 -7.65
C LYS A 375 17.95 -2.62 -8.95
N ARG A 376 18.65 -3.77 -8.92
CA ARG A 376 19.31 -4.35 -10.10
C ARG A 376 18.37 -5.19 -10.96
N THR A 377 17.40 -5.83 -10.33
CA THR A 377 16.39 -6.69 -10.97
C THR A 377 15.02 -6.18 -10.55
N PRO A 378 14.49 -5.14 -11.21
CA PRO A 378 13.21 -4.57 -10.84
C PRO A 378 12.07 -5.56 -11.13
N LEU A 379 11.05 -5.55 -10.28
CA LEU A 379 9.78 -6.20 -10.60
C LEU A 379 9.11 -5.43 -11.75
N THR A 380 8.60 -6.14 -12.74
CA THR A 380 7.92 -5.57 -13.91
C THR A 380 6.63 -6.31 -14.20
N ARG A 381 5.77 -5.74 -15.05
CA ARG A 381 4.49 -6.33 -15.46
C ARG A 381 4.65 -7.72 -16.08
N GLU A 382 5.72 -7.92 -16.85
CA GLU A 382 5.99 -9.17 -17.57
C GLU A 382 6.11 -10.38 -16.64
N HIS A 383 6.60 -10.18 -15.41
CA HIS A 383 6.68 -11.25 -14.41
C HIS A 383 5.30 -11.81 -14.02
N PHE A 384 4.22 -11.05 -14.23
CA PHE A 384 2.85 -11.49 -13.94
C PHE A 384 2.14 -12.07 -15.17
N ALA A 385 2.73 -12.02 -16.37
CA ALA A 385 2.04 -12.39 -17.61
C ALA A 385 1.55 -13.84 -17.62
N ASP A 386 2.38 -14.80 -17.15
CA ASP A 386 1.99 -16.20 -17.05
C ASP A 386 0.88 -16.42 -16.01
N PHE A 387 0.96 -15.72 -14.87
CA PHE A 387 -0.09 -15.75 -13.87
C PHE A 387 -1.43 -15.23 -14.42
N GLU A 388 -1.43 -14.11 -15.14
CA GLU A 388 -2.64 -13.52 -15.72
C GLU A 388 -3.26 -14.41 -16.79
N TYR A 389 -2.41 -15.03 -17.61
CA TYR A 389 -2.84 -16.04 -18.57
C TYR A 389 -3.53 -17.21 -17.88
N CYS A 390 -2.93 -17.74 -16.81
CA CYS A 390 -3.50 -18.83 -16.01
C CYS A 390 -4.77 -18.41 -15.24
N TYR A 391 -4.82 -17.18 -14.76
CA TYR A 391 -5.96 -16.63 -14.02
C TYR A 391 -7.23 -16.60 -14.89
N GLY A 392 -7.06 -16.20 -16.16
CA GLY A 392 -8.12 -16.08 -17.15
C GLY A 392 -8.75 -14.69 -17.22
N LYS A 393 -9.81 -14.56 -18.03
CA LYS A 393 -10.45 -13.26 -18.32
C LYS A 393 -11.59 -12.88 -17.38
N ASP A 394 -12.08 -13.83 -16.58
CA ASP A 394 -13.19 -13.59 -15.66
C ASP A 394 -12.65 -13.17 -14.28
N ALA A 395 -13.07 -12.00 -13.81
CA ALA A 395 -12.62 -11.41 -12.54
C ALA A 395 -13.01 -12.23 -11.28
N ASN A 396 -13.91 -13.19 -11.41
CA ASN A 396 -14.37 -14.05 -10.31
C ASN A 396 -13.84 -15.49 -10.44
N GLY A 397 -12.83 -15.68 -11.30
CA GLY A 397 -12.14 -16.95 -11.51
C GLY A 397 -12.97 -18.05 -12.16
N LYS A 398 -14.00 -17.69 -12.94
CA LYS A 398 -14.86 -18.65 -13.67
C LYS A 398 -14.33 -19.04 -15.05
N SER A 399 -13.19 -18.50 -15.47
CA SER A 399 -12.54 -18.91 -16.72
C SER A 399 -12.10 -20.38 -16.64
N PRO A 400 -12.11 -21.12 -17.76
CA PRO A 400 -11.48 -22.44 -17.81
C PRO A 400 -10.01 -22.34 -17.42
N ARG A 401 -9.57 -23.24 -16.53
CA ARG A 401 -8.22 -23.27 -15.97
C ARG A 401 -7.68 -24.68 -16.05
N ASN A 402 -6.38 -24.81 -16.28
CA ASN A 402 -5.71 -26.09 -16.39
C ASN A 402 -4.69 -26.26 -15.26
N ASP A 403 -4.79 -27.36 -14.53
CA ASP A 403 -3.78 -27.74 -13.54
C ASP A 403 -2.51 -28.15 -14.27
N GLN A 404 -1.39 -27.52 -13.93
CA GLN A 404 -0.10 -27.75 -14.58
C GLN A 404 0.70 -28.89 -13.92
N GLY A 405 0.14 -29.58 -12.93
CA GLY A 405 0.77 -30.69 -12.22
C GLY A 405 1.89 -30.24 -11.28
N GLU A 406 2.62 -31.21 -10.72
CA GLU A 406 3.63 -30.99 -9.67
C GLU A 406 4.86 -30.23 -10.13
N THR A 407 5.10 -30.14 -11.45
CA THR A 407 6.21 -29.38 -12.04
C THR A 407 5.81 -27.97 -12.46
N GLY A 408 4.50 -27.70 -12.57
CA GLY A 408 3.97 -26.41 -12.99
C GLY A 408 3.84 -25.42 -11.84
N ARG A 409 3.62 -24.14 -12.19
CA ARG A 409 3.42 -23.05 -11.21
C ARG A 409 1.96 -22.87 -10.82
N PHE A 410 1.01 -23.44 -11.58
CA PHE A 410 -0.42 -23.27 -11.36
C PHE A 410 -1.13 -24.60 -11.06
N ARG A 411 -1.67 -24.75 -9.85
CA ARG A 411 -2.34 -25.98 -9.39
C ARG A 411 -3.64 -25.71 -8.66
N CYS A 412 -4.56 -26.67 -8.71
CA CYS A 412 -5.87 -26.61 -8.10
C CYS A 412 -5.96 -27.55 -6.89
N PHE A 413 -6.54 -27.07 -5.79
CA PHE A 413 -6.81 -27.87 -4.60
C PHE A 413 -8.27 -27.75 -4.20
N SER A 414 -8.93 -28.89 -4.00
CA SER A 414 -10.33 -28.92 -3.60
C SER A 414 -10.51 -28.44 -2.16
N ARG A 415 -11.70 -27.94 -1.85
CA ARG A 415 -12.11 -27.54 -0.50
C ARG A 415 -11.93 -28.66 0.51
N GLU A 416 -12.17 -29.91 0.11
CA GLU A 416 -11.97 -31.10 0.95
C GLU A 416 -10.48 -31.31 1.28
N ALA A 417 -9.60 -31.18 0.28
CA ALA A 417 -8.15 -31.30 0.49
C ALA A 417 -7.63 -30.23 1.46
N ILE A 418 -8.14 -28.99 1.33
CA ILE A 418 -7.79 -27.89 2.24
C ILE A 418 -8.34 -28.13 3.66
N SER A 419 -9.55 -28.68 3.78
CA SER A 419 -10.12 -29.01 5.09
C SER A 419 -9.31 -30.09 5.82
N LYS A 420 -8.84 -31.13 5.09
CA LYS A 420 -7.92 -32.15 5.63
C LYS A 420 -6.59 -31.56 6.11
N ARG A 421 -6.21 -30.38 5.63
CA ARG A 421 -5.04 -29.61 6.08
C ARG A 421 -5.38 -28.64 7.23
N ASN A 422 -6.49 -28.83 7.93
CA ASN A 422 -6.96 -27.90 8.97
C ASN A 422 -7.08 -26.46 8.46
N GLU A 423 -7.66 -26.31 7.27
CA GLU A 423 -7.84 -25.01 6.61
C GLU A 423 -6.53 -24.26 6.32
N ASN A 424 -5.38 -24.93 6.35
CA ASN A 424 -4.08 -24.34 6.06
C ASN A 424 -3.93 -24.09 4.54
N LEU A 425 -3.78 -22.82 4.17
CA LEU A 425 -3.61 -22.33 2.80
C LEU A 425 -2.15 -22.14 2.41
N ASP A 426 -1.17 -22.36 3.31
CA ASP A 426 0.25 -22.36 2.95
C ASP A 426 0.58 -23.69 2.24
N ILE A 427 0.24 -23.73 0.96
CA ILE A 427 0.41 -24.88 0.08
C ILE A 427 1.56 -24.60 -0.88
N THR A 428 2.55 -25.49 -0.85
CA THR A 428 3.74 -25.47 -1.71
C THR A 428 3.96 -26.86 -2.29
N TRP A 429 4.57 -26.93 -3.47
CA TRP A 429 4.91 -28.20 -4.11
C TRP A 429 6.20 -28.11 -4.93
N LEU A 430 6.56 -26.92 -5.42
CA LEU A 430 7.86 -26.66 -6.01
C LEU A 430 8.94 -26.57 -4.93
N ARG A 431 10.14 -27.02 -5.27
CA ARG A 431 11.33 -26.97 -4.41
C ARG A 431 12.28 -25.89 -4.93
N ASP A 432 12.92 -25.18 -4.02
CA ASP A 432 13.92 -24.17 -4.35
C ASP A 432 15.24 -24.88 -4.74
N GLU A 433 15.76 -24.58 -5.93
CA GLU A 433 17.01 -25.18 -6.42
C GLU A 433 18.24 -24.70 -5.63
N ASN A 434 18.13 -23.57 -4.93
CA ASN A 434 19.22 -22.96 -4.16
C ASN A 434 19.10 -23.16 -2.64
N SER A 435 18.03 -23.79 -2.15
CA SER A 435 17.98 -24.17 -0.73
C SER A 435 18.90 -25.36 -0.52
N THR A 436 19.99 -25.18 0.25
CA THR A 436 20.67 -26.28 0.92
C THR A 436 19.61 -27.17 1.56
N HIS A 437 19.64 -28.46 1.23
CA HIS A 437 18.53 -29.38 1.42
C HIS A 437 17.97 -29.34 2.85
N SER A 438 16.66 -29.54 3.04
CA SER A 438 16.16 -29.94 4.37
C SER A 438 16.69 -31.33 4.77
N ASP A 439 17.15 -32.11 3.81
CA ASP A 439 17.90 -33.36 4.00
C ASP A 439 19.40 -33.10 4.35
N ASP A 440 19.87 -31.86 4.26
CA ASP A 440 21.21 -31.41 4.71
C ASP A 440 21.15 -30.64 6.05
N LEU A 441 19.95 -30.37 6.58
CA LEU A 441 19.83 -29.93 7.97
C LEU A 441 20.14 -31.15 8.84
N PRO A 442 21.07 -31.03 9.80
CA PRO A 442 21.28 -32.08 10.77
C PRO A 442 19.96 -32.41 11.48
N ASP A 443 19.78 -33.66 11.92
CA ASP A 443 18.61 -34.07 12.69
C ASP A 443 18.29 -33.05 13.79
N PRO A 444 17.00 -32.85 14.17
CA PRO A 444 16.59 -31.86 15.16
C PRO A 444 17.42 -31.87 16.44
N ASP A 445 17.92 -33.05 16.83
CA ASP A 445 18.79 -33.26 17.99
C ASP A 445 20.18 -32.66 17.80
N VAL A 446 20.74 -32.72 16.59
CA VAL A 446 22.02 -32.11 16.23
C VAL A 446 21.89 -30.59 16.13
N LEU A 447 20.76 -30.10 15.60
CA LEU A 447 20.47 -28.67 15.56
C LEU A 447 20.28 -28.10 16.98
N ALA A 448 19.58 -28.83 17.86
CA ALA A 448 19.45 -28.48 19.27
C ALA A 448 20.80 -28.47 19.98
N ALA A 449 21.68 -29.43 19.71
CA ALA A 449 23.04 -29.47 20.25
C ALA A 449 23.88 -28.26 19.79
N GLN A 450 23.81 -27.90 18.51
CA GLN A 450 24.51 -26.71 17.97
C GLN A 450 23.99 -25.40 18.58
N ILE A 451 22.68 -25.29 18.78
CA ILE A 451 22.07 -24.13 19.46
C ILE A 451 22.55 -24.06 20.92
N LEU A 452 22.59 -25.19 21.63
CA LEU A 452 23.08 -25.25 23.00
C LEU A 452 24.56 -24.88 23.10
N GLU A 453 25.39 -25.32 22.15
CA GLU A 453 26.81 -24.98 22.08
C GLU A 453 27.02 -23.47 21.82
N GLN A 454 26.28 -22.89 20.88
CA GLN A 454 26.30 -21.45 20.59
C GLN A 454 25.82 -20.62 21.79
N LEU A 455 24.78 -21.07 22.48
CA LEU A 455 24.29 -20.41 23.70
C LEU A 455 25.32 -20.49 24.82
N ALA A 456 25.98 -21.63 25.02
CA ALA A 456 27.03 -21.79 26.03
C ALA A 456 28.23 -20.87 25.74
N LEU A 457 28.65 -20.76 24.47
CA LEU A 457 29.68 -19.80 24.03
C LEU A 457 29.27 -18.36 24.35
N ALA A 458 28.05 -17.96 23.95
CA ALA A 458 27.54 -16.62 24.23
C ALA A 458 27.45 -16.33 25.73
N THR A 459 27.04 -17.30 26.55
CA THR A 459 27.01 -17.17 28.01
C THR A 459 28.42 -17.03 28.58
N SER A 460 29.38 -17.82 28.11
CA SER A 460 30.77 -17.72 28.56
C SER A 460 31.41 -16.37 28.20
N GLU A 461 31.13 -15.83 27.01
CA GLU A 461 31.59 -14.49 26.62
C GLU A 461 30.95 -13.39 27.48
N MET A 462 29.66 -13.51 27.81
CA MET A 462 28.98 -12.58 28.72
C MET A 462 29.54 -12.66 30.15
N GLU A 463 29.88 -13.84 30.65
CA GLU A 463 30.51 -14.02 31.96
C GLU A 463 31.93 -13.44 32.00
N ALA A 464 32.71 -13.63 30.92
CA ALA A 464 34.03 -13.02 30.79
C ALA A 464 33.94 -11.48 30.75
N LEU A 465 32.97 -10.95 30.02
CA LEU A 465 32.69 -9.50 29.98
C LEU A 465 32.26 -8.99 31.37
N THR A 466 31.47 -9.77 32.10
CA THR A 466 31.00 -9.42 33.46
C THR A 466 32.16 -9.39 34.45
N ARG A 467 33.07 -10.37 34.41
CA ARG A 467 34.30 -10.36 35.24
C ARG A 467 35.21 -9.16 34.96
N VAL A 468 35.34 -8.77 33.69
CA VAL A 468 36.08 -7.55 33.31
C VAL A 468 35.39 -6.27 33.82
N LEU A 469 34.06 -6.26 33.88
CA LEU A 469 33.28 -5.12 34.39
C LEU A 469 33.24 -5.07 35.93
N GLU A 470 33.34 -6.22 36.60
CA GLU A 470 33.37 -6.34 38.07
C GLU A 470 34.75 -6.07 38.67
N GLY A 471 35.78 -5.87 37.84
CA GLY A 471 37.09 -5.41 38.27
C GLY A 471 37.93 -6.48 38.98
N GLU A 472 37.78 -7.75 38.59
CA GLU A 472 38.75 -8.79 38.95
C GLU A 472 40.00 -8.61 38.05
N GLU A 473 40.93 -7.75 38.50
CA GLU A 473 42.33 -7.83 38.06
C GLU A 473 42.93 -9.11 38.66
N ASP A 474 43.22 -10.09 37.80
CA ASP A 474 43.98 -11.29 38.16
C ASP A 474 45.34 -10.89 38.79
N GLU A 475 45.61 -11.35 40.02
CA GLU A 475 46.96 -11.45 40.61
C GLU A 475 47.79 -12.56 39.93
#